data_AF-A0A1V8VA28-F1
#
_entry.id   AF-A0A1V8VA28-F1
#
_cell.length_a   1.000
_cell.length_b   1.000
_cell.length_c   1.000
_cell.angle_alpha   90.00
_cell.angle_beta   90.00
_cell.angle_gamma   90.00
#
_symmetry.space_group_name_H-M   'P 1'
#
loop_
_entity.id
_entity.type
_entity.pdbx_description
1 polymer ?
#
loop_
_entity_poly.entity_id
_entity_poly.type
_entity_poly.pdbx_seq_one_letter_code
_entity_poly.pdbx_strand_id
1 'polypeptide(L)'
;MSWQAYVDQSLVGTTNLDKAAIFNSEGNSVWATTPGFTVSPQEMAAVVAAYKDPGTDGVKKVQSEGLYIGGERFVVIKADERSVYGKKGREGVVIVKTTQALLVTHYPEAVQPGVAANTVEQLADYLIGVGY
;
A
#
# COMPACT_ATOMS: atom_id res chain seq x y z
N MET A 1 -7.42 6.82 -18.43
CA MET A 1 -8.08 6.90 -17.11
C MET A 1 -7.18 7.73 -16.20
N SER A 2 -7.72 8.62 -15.36
CA SER A 2 -6.90 9.43 -14.45
C SER A 2 -6.48 8.63 -13.22
N TRP A 3 -5.41 9.04 -12.54
CA TRP A 3 -4.99 8.42 -11.27
C TRP A 3 -6.07 8.46 -10.19
N GLN A 4 -6.81 9.57 -10.12
CA GLN A 4 -7.93 9.69 -9.18
C GLN A 4 -9.05 8.69 -9.48
N ALA A 5 -9.33 8.39 -10.75
CA ALA A 5 -10.34 7.39 -11.10
C ALA A 5 -9.95 5.98 -10.64
N TYR A 6 -8.66 5.62 -10.66
CA TYR A 6 -8.21 4.34 -10.09
C TYR A 6 -8.43 4.30 -8.56
N VAL A 7 -8.14 5.38 -7.84
CA VAL A 7 -8.42 5.48 -6.40
C VAL A 7 -9.91 5.36 -6.10
N ASP A 8 -10.73 6.15 -6.79
CA ASP A 8 -12.15 6.28 -6.46
C ASP A 8 -12.97 5.08 -6.93
N GLN A 9 -12.67 4.51 -8.11
CA GLN A 9 -13.51 3.48 -8.73
C GLN A 9 -12.90 2.08 -8.60
N SER A 10 -11.61 1.94 -8.87
CA SER A 10 -10.93 0.64 -8.90
C SER A 10 -10.44 0.17 -7.53
N LEU A 11 -10.25 1.09 -6.58
CA LEU A 11 -9.88 0.78 -5.20
C LEU A 11 -11.06 0.97 -4.25
N VAL A 12 -11.35 2.21 -3.84
CA VAL A 12 -12.37 2.49 -2.80
C VAL A 12 -13.79 2.16 -3.30
N GLY A 13 -14.07 2.36 -4.58
CA GLY A 13 -15.35 2.04 -5.22
C GLY A 13 -15.72 0.54 -5.17
N THR A 14 -14.76 -0.35 -4.90
CA THR A 14 -15.01 -1.79 -4.73
C THR A 14 -15.62 -2.13 -3.37
N THR A 15 -15.61 -1.19 -2.41
CA THR A 15 -15.99 -1.38 -1.00
C THR A 15 -15.07 -2.32 -0.20
N ASN A 16 -14.01 -2.84 -0.82
CA ASN A 16 -12.99 -3.66 -0.15
C ASN A 16 -11.91 -2.82 0.53
N LEU A 17 -11.86 -1.52 0.24
CA LEU A 17 -10.90 -0.55 0.76
C LEU A 17 -11.68 0.71 1.13
N ASP A 18 -11.31 1.37 2.22
CA ASP A 18 -11.92 2.63 2.68
C ASP A 18 -11.00 3.83 2.42
N LYS A 19 -9.68 3.61 2.29
CA LYS A 19 -8.70 4.66 1.96
C LYS A 19 -7.65 4.13 1.00
N ALA A 20 -7.27 4.96 0.04
CA ALA A 20 -6.20 4.63 -0.90
C ALA A 20 -5.47 5.88 -1.39
N ALA A 21 -4.18 5.70 -1.71
CA ALA A 21 -3.34 6.68 -2.36
C ALA A 21 -2.41 5.99 -3.37
N ILE A 22 -2.09 6.70 -4.45
CA ILE A 22 -1.14 6.29 -5.48
C ILE A 22 0.03 7.27 -5.45
N PHE A 23 1.23 6.76 -5.26
CA PHE A 23 2.47 7.53 -5.31
C PHE A 23 3.30 7.09 -6.52
N ASN A 24 4.28 7.91 -6.92
CA ASN A 24 5.34 7.42 -7.79
C ASN A 24 6.20 6.34 -7.09
N SER A 25 7.01 5.63 -7.87
CA SER A 25 7.87 4.53 -7.40
C SER A 25 8.89 4.94 -6.33
N GLU A 26 9.26 6.24 -6.28
CA GLU A 26 10.17 6.79 -5.28
C GLU A 26 9.47 7.22 -3.98
N GLY A 27 8.13 7.21 -3.95
CA GLY A 27 7.33 7.60 -2.78
C GLY A 27 7.41 9.08 -2.40
N ASN A 28 7.89 9.96 -3.30
CA ASN A 28 8.07 11.39 -3.03
C ASN A 28 6.98 12.28 -3.65
N SER A 29 6.14 11.73 -4.53
CA SER A 29 5.05 12.45 -5.19
C SER A 29 3.77 11.64 -5.14
N VAL A 30 2.70 12.26 -4.61
CA VAL A 30 1.34 11.69 -4.62
C VAL A 30 0.65 12.05 -5.93
N TRP A 31 0.13 11.05 -6.63
CA TRP A 31 -0.61 11.21 -7.90
C TRP A 31 -2.12 11.25 -7.70
N ALA A 32 -2.62 10.54 -6.69
CA ALA A 32 -4.02 10.55 -6.28
C ALA A 32 -4.16 10.06 -4.84
N THR A 33 -5.19 10.54 -4.14
CA THR A 33 -5.50 10.07 -2.77
C THR A 33 -6.99 10.24 -2.47
N THR A 34 -7.49 9.42 -1.55
CA THR A 34 -8.82 9.57 -0.96
C THR A 34 -8.84 10.78 -0.01
N PRO A 35 -9.94 11.56 0.07
CA PRO A 35 -10.03 12.67 1.01
C PRO A 35 -9.72 12.27 2.45
N GLY A 36 -8.86 13.03 3.13
CA GLY A 36 -8.48 12.77 4.52
C GLY A 36 -7.45 11.66 4.71
N PHE A 37 -6.99 10.99 3.64
CA PHE A 37 -5.90 10.02 3.72
C PHE A 37 -4.56 10.67 3.34
N THR A 38 -3.80 11.06 4.37
CA THR A 38 -2.49 11.68 4.22
C THR A 38 -1.41 10.73 4.72
N VAL A 39 -0.53 10.30 3.82
CA VAL A 39 0.69 9.55 4.18
C VAL A 39 1.87 10.52 4.12
N SER A 40 2.58 10.67 5.23
CA SER A 40 3.69 11.61 5.36
C SER A 40 4.91 11.17 4.54
N PRO A 41 5.81 12.10 4.17
CA PRO A 41 7.06 11.75 3.50
C PRO A 41 7.92 10.76 4.30
N GLN A 42 7.91 10.84 5.63
CA GLN A 42 8.64 9.94 6.52
C GLN A 42 8.08 8.52 6.46
N GLU A 43 6.75 8.38 6.45
CA GLU A 43 6.08 7.09 6.28
C GLU A 43 6.37 6.48 4.91
N MET A 44 6.30 7.27 3.84
CA MET A 44 6.64 6.79 2.49
C MET A 44 8.12 6.41 2.36
N ALA A 45 9.04 7.13 3.01
CA ALA A 45 10.44 6.75 3.05
C ALA A 45 10.64 5.38 3.72
N ALA A 46 9.87 5.06 4.76
CA ALA A 46 9.89 3.74 5.39
C ALA A 46 9.34 2.64 4.47
N VAL A 47 8.27 2.93 3.71
CA VAL A 47 7.74 2.01 2.69
C VAL A 47 8.78 1.72 1.61
N VAL A 48 9.43 2.75 1.07
CA VAL A 48 10.45 2.59 0.04
C VAL A 48 11.68 1.85 0.58
N ALA A 49 12.06 2.11 1.83
CA ALA A 49 13.13 1.39 2.49
C ALA A 49 12.80 -0.10 2.67
N ALA A 50 11.55 -0.45 2.98
CA ALA A 50 11.12 -1.85 3.11
C ALA A 50 11.32 -2.66 1.81
N TYR A 51 11.13 -2.04 0.64
CA TYR A 51 11.38 -2.69 -0.65
C TYR A 51 12.88 -2.86 -0.97
N LYS A 52 13.73 -1.99 -0.41
CA LYS A 52 15.19 -2.01 -0.63
C LYS A 52 15.94 -2.84 0.41
N ASP A 53 15.30 -3.13 1.54
CA ASP A 53 15.89 -3.91 2.63
C ASP A 53 16.00 -5.38 2.21
N PRO A 54 17.22 -5.94 2.07
CA PRO A 54 17.42 -7.36 1.79
C PRO A 54 17.01 -8.25 2.98
N GLY A 55 16.84 -7.66 4.16
CA GLY A 55 16.63 -8.37 5.41
C GLY A 55 17.90 -9.00 5.96
N THR A 56 17.86 -9.35 7.24
CA THR A 56 18.88 -10.15 7.92
C THR A 56 18.18 -11.40 8.44
N ASP A 57 18.72 -12.59 8.13
CA ASP A 57 18.14 -13.88 8.53
C ASP A 57 16.67 -14.07 8.10
N GLY A 58 16.30 -13.52 6.95
CA GLY A 58 14.94 -13.62 6.40
C GLY A 58 13.92 -12.66 7.03
N VAL A 59 14.36 -11.75 7.91
CA VAL A 59 13.50 -10.74 8.54
C VAL A 59 13.95 -9.35 8.11
N LYS A 60 13.03 -8.58 7.53
CA LYS A 60 13.23 -7.17 7.21
C LYS A 60 13.04 -6.28 8.43
N LYS A 61 13.74 -5.16 8.51
CA LYS A 61 13.64 -4.19 9.61
C LYS A 61 12.20 -3.76 9.89
N VAL A 62 11.42 -3.55 8.83
CA VAL A 62 10.01 -3.18 8.90
C VAL A 62 9.13 -4.23 9.60
N GLN A 63 9.51 -5.52 9.56
CA GLN A 63 8.80 -6.60 10.26
C GLN A 63 9.02 -6.55 11.76
N SER A 64 10.20 -6.09 12.21
CA SER A 64 10.53 -5.94 13.62
C SER A 64 9.99 -4.63 14.21
N GLU A 65 10.08 -3.52 13.47
CA GLU A 65 9.70 -2.19 13.95
C GLU A 65 8.22 -1.86 13.69
N GLY A 66 7.59 -2.54 12.74
CA GLY A 66 6.28 -2.17 12.21
C GLY A 66 6.36 -1.05 11.19
N LEU A 67 5.20 -0.66 10.65
CA LEU A 67 5.09 0.35 9.60
C LEU A 67 4.02 1.36 9.99
N TYR A 68 4.32 2.65 9.83
CA TYR A 68 3.34 3.72 10.02
C TYR A 68 2.76 4.14 8.68
N ILE A 69 1.43 4.24 8.61
CA ILE A 69 0.69 4.75 7.45
C ILE A 69 -0.47 5.59 7.97
N GLY A 70 -0.58 6.85 7.56
CA GLY A 70 -1.68 7.71 7.97
C GLY A 70 -1.68 8.03 9.47
N GLY A 71 -0.50 8.05 10.10
CA GLY A 71 -0.33 8.29 11.53
C GLY A 71 -0.57 7.06 12.42
N GLU A 72 -0.91 5.91 11.84
CA GLU A 72 -1.20 4.68 12.58
C GLU A 72 -0.14 3.60 12.36
N ARG A 73 0.20 2.87 13.44
CA ARG A 73 1.17 1.78 13.39
C ARG A 73 0.50 0.45 13.05
N PHE A 74 1.07 -0.26 12.07
CA PHE A 74 0.68 -1.61 11.65
C PHE A 74 1.82 -2.59 11.93
N VAL A 75 1.46 -3.80 12.37
CA VAL A 75 2.38 -4.94 12.46
C VAL A 75 2.52 -5.54 11.07
N VAL A 76 3.74 -5.63 10.56
CA VAL A 76 3.99 -6.09 9.19
C VAL A 76 4.01 -7.61 9.17
N ILE A 77 3.12 -8.18 8.35
CA ILE A 77 2.92 -9.64 8.22
C ILE A 77 3.51 -10.19 6.92
N LYS A 78 3.79 -9.31 5.95
CA LYS A 78 4.44 -9.64 4.68
C LYS A 78 5.27 -8.44 4.23
N ALA A 79 6.50 -8.68 3.81
CA ALA A 79 7.35 -7.67 3.18
C ALA A 79 8.31 -8.36 2.20
N ASP A 80 7.97 -8.36 0.92
CA ASP A 80 8.84 -8.87 -0.14
C ASP A 80 9.26 -7.73 -1.10
N GLU A 81 9.67 -8.05 -2.31
CA GLU A 81 10.14 -7.07 -3.31
C GLU A 81 9.00 -6.29 -3.96
N ARG A 82 7.77 -6.84 -3.92
CA ARG A 82 6.59 -6.32 -4.59
C ARG A 82 5.54 -5.80 -3.61
N SER A 83 5.36 -6.49 -2.49
CA SER A 83 4.21 -6.30 -1.61
C SER A 83 4.60 -6.18 -0.15
N VAL A 84 4.03 -5.19 0.54
CA VAL A 84 4.14 -4.98 1.99
C VAL A 84 2.75 -4.93 2.59
N TYR A 85 2.44 -5.88 3.49
CA TYR A 85 1.15 -5.96 4.18
C TYR A 85 1.32 -5.72 5.67
N GLY A 86 0.45 -4.88 6.22
CA GLY A 86 0.40 -4.56 7.64
C GLY A 86 -0.98 -4.82 8.22
N LYS A 87 -1.03 -5.15 9.51
CA LYS A 87 -2.28 -5.40 10.25
C LYS A 87 -2.31 -4.61 11.56
N LYS A 88 -3.49 -4.10 11.91
CA LYS A 88 -3.80 -3.43 13.17
C LYS A 88 -5.17 -3.93 13.63
N GLY A 89 -5.18 -4.87 14.58
CA GLY A 89 -6.43 -5.51 15.01
C GLY A 89 -7.12 -6.22 13.84
N ARG A 90 -8.30 -5.73 13.44
CA ARG A 90 -9.07 -6.26 12.29
C ARG A 90 -8.90 -5.43 11.02
N GLU A 91 -8.27 -4.27 11.10
CA GLU A 91 -7.93 -3.40 9.98
C GLU A 91 -6.53 -3.73 9.47
N GLY A 92 -6.15 -3.13 8.34
CA GLY A 92 -4.79 -3.26 7.85
C GLY A 92 -4.51 -2.46 6.60
N VAL A 93 -3.27 -2.58 6.14
CA VAL A 93 -2.76 -1.90 4.96
C VAL A 93 -2.22 -2.92 3.98
N VAL A 94 -2.47 -2.65 2.70
CA VAL A 94 -1.91 -3.41 1.58
C VAL A 94 -1.20 -2.42 0.69
N ILE A 95 0.12 -2.60 0.56
CA ILE A 95 0.96 -1.75 -0.26
C ILE A 95 1.58 -2.62 -1.34
N VAL A 96 1.41 -2.21 -2.60
CA VAL A 96 1.92 -2.96 -3.76
C VAL A 96 2.68 -2.04 -4.69
N LYS A 97 3.89 -2.46 -5.05
CA LYS A 97 4.77 -1.79 -6.01
C LYS A 97 4.46 -2.26 -7.43
N THR A 98 4.38 -1.29 -8.33
CA THR A 98 4.27 -1.46 -9.79
C THR A 98 5.57 -1.01 -10.45
N THR A 99 5.60 -0.84 -11.78
CA THR A 99 6.81 -0.42 -12.50
C THR A 99 7.22 1.00 -12.12
N GLN A 100 6.24 1.89 -11.93
CA GLN A 100 6.39 3.33 -11.80
C GLN A 100 5.56 3.91 -10.64
N ALA A 101 4.69 3.13 -10.00
CA ALA A 101 3.86 3.59 -8.89
C ALA A 101 3.90 2.68 -7.65
N LEU A 102 3.48 3.25 -6.51
CA LEU A 102 3.18 2.54 -5.27
C LEU A 102 1.70 2.73 -4.94
N LEU A 103 0.97 1.64 -4.85
CA LEU A 103 -0.41 1.64 -4.36
C LEU A 103 -0.37 1.49 -2.84
N VAL A 104 -0.84 2.48 -2.11
CA VAL A 104 -0.89 2.49 -0.63
C VAL A 104 -2.34 2.49 -0.21
N THR A 105 -2.81 1.43 0.44
CA THR A 105 -4.23 1.26 0.75
C THR A 105 -4.47 0.83 2.18
N HIS A 106 -5.66 1.11 2.67
CA HIS A 106 -6.18 0.67 3.97
C HIS A 106 -7.52 -0.06 3.74
N TYR A 107 -7.77 -1.09 4.55
CA TYR A 107 -9.05 -1.77 4.62
C TYR A 107 -9.62 -1.73 6.04
N PRO A 108 -10.94 -1.57 6.19
CA PRO A 108 -11.60 -1.50 7.49
C PRO A 108 -11.85 -2.89 8.08
N GLU A 109 -12.23 -2.95 9.36
CA GLU A 109 -12.47 -4.19 10.11
C GLU A 109 -13.54 -5.14 9.55
N ALA A 110 -14.44 -4.60 8.72
CA ALA A 110 -15.51 -5.33 8.06
C ALA A 110 -15.03 -6.13 6.85
N VAL A 111 -13.85 -5.81 6.31
CA VAL A 111 -13.30 -6.45 5.11
C VAL A 111 -12.32 -7.56 5.48
N GLN A 112 -12.42 -8.68 4.77
CA GLN A 112 -11.47 -9.77 4.89
C GLN A 112 -10.12 -9.37 4.25
N PRO A 113 -8.98 -9.55 4.95
CA PRO A 113 -7.67 -9.11 4.45
C PRO A 113 -7.31 -9.67 3.06
N GLY A 114 -7.67 -10.92 2.78
CA GLY A 114 -7.40 -11.53 1.46
C GLY A 114 -8.17 -10.87 0.31
N VAL A 115 -9.39 -10.37 0.56
CA VAL A 115 -10.21 -9.68 -0.45
C VAL A 115 -9.63 -8.29 -0.75
N ALA A 116 -9.23 -7.56 0.29
CA ALA A 116 -8.52 -6.30 0.15
C ALA A 116 -7.20 -6.49 -0.63
N ALA A 117 -6.40 -7.50 -0.26
CA ALA A 117 -5.14 -7.81 -0.94
C ALA A 117 -5.35 -8.11 -2.42
N ASN A 118 -6.31 -8.97 -2.77
CA ASN A 118 -6.63 -9.28 -4.17
C ASN A 118 -7.02 -8.05 -4.98
N THR A 119 -7.80 -7.13 -4.39
CA THR A 119 -8.22 -5.90 -5.08
C THR A 119 -7.03 -5.04 -5.49
N VAL A 120 -6.07 -4.85 -4.58
CA VAL A 120 -4.88 -4.03 -4.82
C VAL A 120 -3.92 -4.71 -5.79
N GLU A 121 -3.68 -6.02 -5.61
CA GLU A 121 -2.79 -6.80 -6.48
C GLU A 121 -3.31 -6.86 -7.92
N GLN A 122 -4.61 -7.02 -8.13
CA GLN A 122 -5.22 -7.00 -9.47
C GLN A 122 -5.04 -5.65 -10.17
N LEU A 123 -5.23 -4.55 -9.44
CA LEU A 123 -4.97 -3.22 -10.01
C LEU A 123 -3.49 -3.04 -10.31
N ALA A 124 -2.60 -3.50 -9.43
CA ALA A 124 -1.16 -3.44 -9.65
C ALA A 124 -0.74 -4.23 -10.90
N ASP A 125 -1.24 -5.46 -11.07
CA ASP A 125 -0.97 -6.28 -12.26
C ASP A 125 -1.46 -5.62 -13.54
N TYR A 126 -2.66 -5.02 -13.50
CA TYR A 126 -3.16 -4.25 -14.64
C TYR A 126 -2.26 -3.07 -14.97
N LEU A 127 -1.85 -2.27 -13.99
CA LEU A 127 -0.96 -1.11 -14.18
C LEU A 127 0.39 -1.54 -14.78
N ILE A 128 0.97 -2.62 -14.27
CA ILE A 128 2.19 -3.22 -14.84
C ILE A 128 1.97 -3.63 -16.30
N GLY A 129 0.84 -4.27 -16.60
CA GLY A 129 0.47 -4.69 -17.95
C GLY A 129 0.33 -3.53 -18.96
N VAL A 130 0.03 -2.32 -18.48
CA VAL A 130 -0.03 -1.10 -19.30
C VAL A 130 1.21 -0.21 -19.15
N GLY A 131 2.29 -0.71 -18.55
CA GLY A 131 3.61 -0.05 -18.48
C GLY A 131 3.83 0.87 -17.27
N TYR A 132 2.95 0.81 -16.27
CA TYR A 132 3.00 1.61 -15.04
C TYR A 132 3.44 0.82 -13.82
#